data_AF-A0AA42YEL3-F1
#
_entry.id   AF-A0AA42YEL3-F1
#
_cell.length_a   1.000
_cell.length_b   1.000
_cell.length_c   1.000
_cell.angle_alpha   90.00
_cell.angle_beta   90.00
_cell.angle_gamma   90.00
#
_symmetry.space_group_name_H-M   'P 1'
#
loop_
_entity.id
_entity.type
_entity.pdbx_description
1 polymer ?
#
loop_
_entity_poly.entity_id
_entity_poly.type
_entity_poly.pdbx_seq_one_letter_code
_entity_poly.pdbx_strand_id
1 'polypeptide(L)'
;MPPAERLRINEIFYSLQGESTYQGLPCVLVRLTGCQMRCVWCDSEHSFYEGDWRAVDEILDEVAGFGCPLVEVTGGEPLLQPGVHTLMARLCDAGYEVLLETGGGLDIGAVDARVRRIVDVKCPGSGECGSNLWSNLERLRPRDELKFVLADGADYEWARDLVRERRLAERCPVLFSVVHGGVEPAALAERVLADRLPVRVQVQLHKLVWGAERRGV
;
A
#
# COMPACT_ATOMS: atom_id res chain seq x y z
N MET A 1 32.21 -13.41 2.53
CA MET A 1 31.03 -12.57 2.77
C MET A 1 29.83 -13.31 2.21
N PRO A 2 28.69 -13.37 2.91
CA PRO A 2 27.45 -13.84 2.29
C PRO A 2 27.18 -12.98 1.03
N PRO A 3 26.49 -13.52 0.01
CA PRO A 3 26.10 -12.71 -1.14
C PRO A 3 25.36 -11.47 -0.64
N ALA A 4 25.71 -10.29 -1.16
CA ALA A 4 24.99 -9.07 -0.85
C ALA A 4 23.50 -9.31 -1.16
N GLU A 5 22.64 -9.07 -0.17
CA GLU A 5 21.20 -9.24 -0.31
C GLU A 5 20.68 -8.28 -1.39
N ARG A 6 19.84 -8.79 -2.29
CA ARG A 6 19.34 -8.05 -3.45
C ARG A 6 17.83 -8.10 -3.51
N LEU A 7 17.26 -7.03 -4.05
CA LEU A 7 15.85 -6.91 -4.36
C LEU A 7 15.70 -6.64 -5.85
N ARG A 8 14.63 -7.15 -6.43
CA ARG A 8 14.23 -6.80 -7.78
C ARG A 8 13.36 -5.55 -7.70
N ILE A 9 13.91 -4.44 -8.17
CA ILE A 9 13.31 -3.11 -8.08
C ILE A 9 12.77 -2.73 -9.44
N ASN A 10 11.52 -2.31 -9.47
CA ASN A 10 10.86 -1.79 -10.66
C ASN A 10 11.24 -0.32 -10.88
N GLU A 11 11.06 0.51 -9.86
CA GLU A 11 11.40 1.94 -9.89
C GLU A 11 11.63 2.47 -8.48
N ILE A 12 12.45 3.52 -8.37
CA ILE A 12 12.58 4.37 -7.18
C ILE A 12 12.41 5.81 -7.64
N PHE A 13 11.51 6.55 -6.99
CA PHE A 13 11.22 7.92 -7.39
C PHE A 13 10.75 8.76 -6.21
N TYR A 14 10.82 10.07 -6.38
CA TYR A 14 10.41 11.04 -5.36
C TYR A 14 9.16 11.78 -5.82
N SER A 15 8.10 11.72 -5.00
CA SER A 15 6.82 12.36 -5.29
C SER A 15 6.07 12.74 -4.01
N LEU A 16 4.75 12.94 -4.09
CA LEU A 16 3.87 12.99 -2.94
C LEU A 16 3.27 11.60 -2.68
N GLN A 17 3.16 11.22 -1.42
CA GLN A 17 2.32 10.10 -1.02
C GLN A 17 0.89 10.37 -1.50
N GLY A 18 0.38 9.52 -2.36
CA GLY A 18 -0.89 9.70 -3.04
C GLY A 18 -2.11 9.21 -2.25
N GLU A 19 -1.90 8.36 -1.25
CA GLU A 19 -2.95 7.69 -0.46
C GLU A 19 -2.54 7.58 1.01
N SER A 20 -3.30 6.86 1.84
CA SER A 20 -3.07 6.67 3.27
C SER A 20 -3.31 7.92 4.13
N THR A 21 -3.07 7.81 5.44
CA THR A 21 -3.08 8.99 6.32
C THR A 21 -1.96 9.99 6.05
N TYR A 22 -0.97 9.62 5.22
CA TYR A 22 0.19 10.42 4.81
C TYR A 22 -0.02 11.15 3.48
N GLN A 23 -1.20 11.04 2.88
CA GLN A 23 -1.53 11.68 1.61
C GLN A 23 -1.10 13.17 1.57
N GLY A 24 -0.39 13.55 0.50
CA GLY A 24 0.07 14.90 0.23
C GLY A 24 1.45 15.25 0.81
N LEU A 25 2.10 14.34 1.54
CA LEU A 25 3.46 14.54 2.03
C LEU A 25 4.49 14.14 0.98
N PRO A 26 5.63 14.85 0.85
CA PRO A 26 6.75 14.36 0.03
C PRO A 26 7.25 13.01 0.52
N CYS A 27 7.48 12.08 -0.40
CA CYS A 27 7.80 10.68 -0.11
C CYS A 27 8.69 10.11 -1.21
N VAL A 28 9.70 9.33 -0.83
CA VAL A 28 10.41 8.44 -1.77
C VAL A 28 9.63 7.13 -1.86
N LEU A 29 9.26 6.72 -3.06
CA LEU A 29 8.60 5.44 -3.29
C LEU A 29 9.65 4.45 -3.82
N VAL A 30 9.76 3.31 -3.15
CA VAL A 30 10.60 2.17 -3.55
C VAL A 30 9.67 1.06 -4.01
N ARG A 31 9.50 0.93 -5.34
CA ARG A 31 8.58 -0.02 -5.96
C ARG A 31 9.31 -1.31 -6.32
N LEU A 32 8.94 -2.42 -5.66
CA LEU A 32 9.46 -3.76 -5.95
C LEU A 32 8.72 -4.43 -7.12
N THR A 33 9.40 -5.40 -7.74
CA THR A 33 8.86 -6.22 -8.82
C THR A 33 8.21 -7.51 -8.31
N GLY A 34 7.09 -7.90 -8.93
CA GLY A 34 6.42 -9.20 -8.79
C GLY A 34 5.25 -9.17 -7.83
N CYS A 35 4.13 -9.79 -8.20
CA CYS A 35 2.94 -9.94 -7.36
C CYS A 35 2.30 -11.31 -7.60
N GLN A 36 1.75 -11.94 -6.57
CA GLN A 36 1.02 -13.21 -6.67
C GLN A 36 -0.45 -13.02 -7.08
N MET A 37 -0.99 -11.81 -6.92
CA MET A 37 -2.37 -11.45 -7.28
C MET A 37 -2.45 -10.88 -8.69
N ARG A 38 -3.64 -10.98 -9.31
CA ARG A 38 -3.98 -10.38 -10.61
C ARG A 38 -5.30 -9.62 -10.49
N CYS A 39 -5.27 -8.57 -9.65
CA CYS A 39 -6.42 -7.70 -9.45
C CYS A 39 -6.93 -7.13 -10.78
N VAL A 40 -8.25 -7.13 -10.99
CA VAL A 40 -8.89 -6.71 -12.25
C VAL A 40 -8.54 -5.28 -12.68
N TRP A 41 -8.22 -4.39 -11.74
CA TRP A 41 -7.89 -2.97 -11.96
C TRP A 41 -6.49 -2.60 -11.46
N CYS A 42 -5.53 -3.52 -11.53
CA CYS A 42 -4.17 -3.19 -11.11
C CYS A 42 -3.63 -2.02 -11.94
N ASP A 43 -3.32 -0.89 -11.30
CA ASP A 43 -2.74 0.29 -11.96
C ASP A 43 -1.22 0.17 -12.17
N SER A 44 -0.63 -0.90 -11.66
CA SER A 44 0.82 -1.12 -11.61
C SER A 44 1.24 -2.45 -12.27
N GLU A 45 0.52 -2.94 -13.29
CA GLU A 45 0.81 -4.24 -13.94
C GLU A 45 2.25 -4.37 -14.47
N HIS A 46 2.87 -3.27 -14.86
CA HIS A 46 4.28 -3.22 -15.28
C HIS A 46 5.23 -3.73 -14.18
N SER A 47 4.88 -3.49 -12.91
CA SER A 47 5.63 -3.98 -11.76
C SER A 47 5.58 -5.50 -11.61
N PHE A 48 4.76 -6.25 -12.35
CA PHE A 48 4.77 -7.71 -12.30
C PHE A 48 6.01 -8.33 -12.95
N TYR A 49 6.61 -7.66 -13.94
CA TYR A 49 7.64 -8.28 -14.79
C TYR A 49 8.88 -7.41 -15.00
N GLU A 50 8.73 -6.08 -15.00
CA GLU A 50 9.82 -5.14 -15.22
C GLU A 50 10.62 -4.89 -13.93
N GLY A 51 11.92 -4.68 -14.06
CA GLY A 51 12.80 -4.32 -12.95
C GLY A 51 14.09 -5.12 -12.88
N ASP A 52 15.07 -4.54 -12.21
CA ASP A 52 16.46 -5.00 -12.12
C ASP A 52 16.83 -5.44 -10.70
N TRP A 53 17.73 -6.42 -10.60
CA TRP A 53 18.29 -6.82 -9.31
C TRP A 53 19.29 -5.78 -8.81
N ARG A 54 18.95 -5.13 -7.70
CA ARG A 54 19.75 -4.09 -7.04
C ARG A 54 20.17 -4.57 -5.65
N ALA A 55 21.39 -4.25 -5.23
CA ALA A 55 21.81 -4.53 -3.86
C ALA A 55 21.08 -3.60 -2.88
N VAL A 56 20.81 -4.09 -1.65
CA VAL A 56 20.13 -3.26 -0.63
C VAL A 56 20.89 -1.96 -0.35
N ASP A 57 22.23 -2.01 -0.31
CA ASP A 57 23.04 -0.80 -0.08
C ASP A 57 22.89 0.22 -1.23
N GLU A 58 22.80 -0.23 -2.49
CA GLU A 58 22.56 0.66 -3.64
C GLU A 58 21.19 1.34 -3.57
N ILE A 59 20.18 0.64 -3.05
CA ILE A 59 18.82 1.18 -2.85
C ILE A 59 18.86 2.24 -1.75
N LEU A 60 19.54 1.97 -0.63
CA LEU A 60 19.69 2.91 0.48
C LEU A 60 20.40 4.19 0.06
N ASP A 61 21.48 4.07 -0.73
CA ASP A 61 22.23 5.22 -1.25
C ASP A 61 21.37 6.08 -2.19
N GLU A 62 20.58 5.44 -3.06
CA GLU A 62 19.66 6.14 -3.97
C GLU A 62 18.55 6.87 -3.20
N VAL A 63 17.92 6.20 -2.21
CA VAL A 63 16.91 6.81 -1.32
C VAL A 63 17.50 8.01 -0.58
N ALA A 64 18.72 7.89 -0.06
CA ALA A 64 19.39 8.98 0.65
C ALA A 64 19.67 10.20 -0.24
N GLY A 65 19.91 9.99 -1.54
CA GLY A 65 20.11 11.07 -2.51
C GLY A 65 18.93 12.04 -2.65
N PHE A 66 17.70 11.61 -2.31
CA PHE A 66 16.52 12.48 -2.37
C PHE A 66 16.38 13.43 -1.18
N GLY A 67 17.05 13.16 -0.05
CA GLY A 67 16.97 14.00 1.16
C GLY A 67 15.57 14.10 1.78
N CYS A 68 14.69 13.13 1.51
CA CYS A 68 13.33 13.08 2.03
C CYS A 68 13.23 12.06 3.18
N PRO A 69 12.72 12.43 4.37
CA PRO A 69 12.69 11.54 5.53
C PRO A 69 11.60 10.46 5.47
N LEU A 70 10.65 10.56 4.54
CA LEU A 70 9.53 9.62 4.39
C LEU A 70 9.79 8.70 3.19
N VAL A 71 9.71 7.39 3.43
CA VAL A 71 9.91 6.37 2.41
C VAL A 71 8.76 5.39 2.44
N GLU A 72 8.13 5.15 1.30
CA GLU A 72 7.18 4.07 1.11
C GLU A 72 7.83 2.92 0.34
N VAL A 73 7.84 1.74 0.95
CA VAL A 73 8.18 0.49 0.30
C VAL A 73 6.88 -0.14 -0.21
N THR A 74 6.80 -0.35 -1.52
CA THR A 74 5.62 -0.83 -2.23
C THR A 74 6.04 -1.72 -3.40
N GLY A 75 5.15 -2.01 -4.34
CA GLY A 75 5.45 -2.73 -5.57
C GLY A 75 4.33 -3.62 -6.04
N GLY A 76 4.60 -4.43 -7.06
CA GLY A 76 4.03 -5.78 -6.92
C GLY A 76 4.41 -6.29 -5.51
N GLU A 77 3.54 -7.07 -4.88
CA GLU A 77 3.60 -7.44 -3.45
C GLU A 77 5.03 -7.44 -2.84
N PRO A 78 5.42 -6.41 -2.06
CA PRO A 78 6.78 -6.26 -1.57
C PRO A 78 7.21 -7.43 -0.67
N LEU A 79 6.27 -8.00 0.09
CA LEU A 79 6.55 -9.12 1.00
C LEU A 79 6.86 -10.45 0.27
N LEU A 80 6.77 -10.52 -1.06
CA LEU A 80 7.24 -11.68 -1.83
C LEU A 80 8.76 -11.81 -1.82
N GLN A 81 9.49 -10.74 -1.59
CA GLN A 81 10.95 -10.73 -1.65
C GLN A 81 11.52 -10.67 -0.23
N PRO A 82 12.13 -11.75 0.31
CA PRO A 82 12.58 -11.79 1.70
C PRO A 82 13.51 -10.64 2.13
N GLY A 83 14.34 -10.14 1.20
CA GLY A 83 15.25 -9.02 1.48
C GLY A 83 14.57 -7.68 1.76
N VAL A 84 13.25 -7.58 1.57
CA VAL A 84 12.50 -6.36 1.87
C VAL A 84 12.50 -6.06 3.36
N HIS A 85 12.56 -7.10 4.21
CA HIS A 85 12.66 -6.96 5.65
C HIS A 85 13.97 -6.28 6.05
N THR A 86 15.09 -6.67 5.43
CA THR A 86 16.38 -6.03 5.65
C THR A 86 16.37 -4.57 5.16
N LEU A 87 15.82 -4.30 3.97
CA LEU A 87 15.70 -2.94 3.46
C LEU A 87 14.92 -2.04 4.43
N MET A 88 13.73 -2.46 4.86
CA MET A 88 12.89 -1.69 5.77
C MET A 88 13.56 -1.45 7.13
N ALA A 89 14.21 -2.48 7.70
CA ALA A 89 14.94 -2.34 8.96
C ALA A 89 16.10 -1.34 8.84
N ARG A 90 16.89 -1.43 7.75
CA ARG A 90 18.01 -0.52 7.49
C ARG A 90 17.57 0.92 7.23
N LEU A 91 16.44 1.13 6.55
CA LEU A 91 15.83 2.46 6.41
C LEU A 91 15.43 3.02 7.78
N CYS A 92 14.78 2.21 8.62
CA CYS A 92 14.44 2.64 9.99
C CYS A 92 15.69 2.92 10.83
N ASP A 93 16.77 2.15 10.69
CA ASP A 93 18.05 2.38 11.38
C ASP A 93 18.72 3.69 10.94
N ALA A 94 18.55 4.08 9.69
CA ALA A 94 19.00 5.35 9.13
C ALA A 94 18.10 6.55 9.52
N GLY A 95 17.02 6.32 10.28
CA GLY A 95 16.15 7.38 10.81
C GLY A 95 15.00 7.79 9.89
N TYR A 96 14.73 7.05 8.81
CA TYR A 96 13.56 7.30 7.96
C TYR A 96 12.26 6.90 8.67
N GLU A 97 11.19 7.63 8.37
CA GLU A 97 9.83 7.15 8.58
C GLU A 97 9.46 6.24 7.41
N VAL A 98 9.17 4.97 7.70
CA VAL A 98 8.96 3.95 6.66
C VAL A 98 7.51 3.49 6.64
N LEU A 99 6.90 3.58 5.47
CA LEU A 99 5.60 3.02 5.15
C LEU A 99 5.79 1.72 4.35
N LEU A 100 4.92 0.74 4.56
CA LEU A 100 4.80 -0.47 3.75
C LEU A 100 3.38 -0.54 3.21
N GLU A 101 3.22 -0.50 1.89
CA GLU A 101 1.96 -0.83 1.23
C GLU A 101 1.99 -2.29 0.74
N THR A 102 1.05 -3.11 1.21
CA THR A 102 0.99 -4.56 0.91
C THR A 102 -0.43 -5.01 0.56
N GLY A 103 -0.55 -6.01 -0.30
CA GLY A 103 -1.81 -6.58 -0.78
C GLY A 103 -2.57 -7.42 0.26
N GLY A 104 -2.02 -7.61 1.45
CA GLY A 104 -2.68 -8.30 2.56
C GLY A 104 -2.78 -9.83 2.45
N GLY A 105 -2.21 -10.43 1.40
CA GLY A 105 -2.20 -11.88 1.19
C GLY A 105 -1.01 -12.62 1.79
N LEU A 106 0.02 -11.90 2.25
CA LEU A 106 1.20 -12.46 2.92
C LEU A 106 1.25 -12.04 4.39
N ASP A 107 1.99 -12.80 5.21
CA ASP A 107 2.10 -12.55 6.65
C ASP A 107 2.85 -11.25 6.95
N ILE A 108 2.23 -10.35 7.72
CA ILE A 108 2.81 -9.06 8.09
C ILE A 108 3.57 -9.08 9.44
N GLY A 109 3.73 -10.24 10.06
CA GLY A 109 4.26 -10.42 11.40
C GLY A 109 5.77 -10.23 11.52
N ALA A 110 6.51 -10.51 10.44
CA ALA A 110 7.97 -10.31 10.38
C ALA A 110 8.39 -8.88 9.97
N VAL A 111 7.43 -7.99 9.70
CA VAL A 111 7.71 -6.58 9.38
C VAL A 111 8.27 -5.88 10.61
N ASP A 112 9.37 -5.13 10.44
CA ASP A 112 10.00 -4.37 11.53
C ASP A 112 8.95 -3.54 12.27
N ALA A 113 9.03 -3.56 13.60
CA ALA A 113 8.04 -2.88 14.41
C ALA A 113 7.92 -1.40 14.03
N ARG A 114 9.00 -0.69 13.71
CA ARG A 114 8.99 0.75 13.41
C ARG A 114 8.23 1.12 12.13
N VAL A 115 8.18 0.23 11.15
CA VAL A 115 7.47 0.43 9.88
C VAL A 115 5.98 0.56 10.13
N ARG A 116 5.33 1.52 9.49
CA ARG A 116 3.86 1.60 9.44
C ARG A 116 3.33 0.76 8.28
N ARG A 117 2.35 -0.10 8.53
CA ARG A 117 1.79 -1.01 7.52
C ARG A 117 0.47 -0.48 7.02
N ILE A 118 0.32 -0.35 5.71
CA ILE A 118 -0.91 -0.06 4.99
C ILE A 118 -1.27 -1.36 4.28
N VAL A 119 -2.32 -2.02 4.77
CA VAL A 119 -2.72 -3.34 4.29
C VAL A 119 -3.99 -3.19 3.47
N ASP A 120 -3.89 -3.53 2.19
CA ASP A 120 -5.04 -3.60 1.31
C ASP A 120 -5.88 -4.82 1.63
N VAL A 121 -7.16 -4.60 1.93
CA VAL A 121 -8.16 -5.67 1.96
C VAL A 121 -8.79 -5.74 0.59
N LYS A 122 -8.54 -6.84 -0.13
CA LYS A 122 -9.03 -7.04 -1.49
C LYS A 122 -10.52 -7.33 -1.46
N CYS A 123 -11.31 -6.41 -2.03
CA CYS A 123 -12.76 -6.53 -2.12
C CYS A 123 -13.17 -7.56 -3.20
N PRO A 124 -14.41 -8.11 -3.17
CA PRO A 124 -14.89 -9.07 -4.16
C PRO A 124 -14.67 -8.67 -5.61
N GLY A 125 -14.92 -7.40 -5.96
CA GLY A 125 -14.73 -6.90 -7.31
C GLY A 125 -13.32 -7.10 -7.84
N SER A 126 -12.31 -7.16 -6.96
CA SER A 126 -10.90 -7.23 -7.37
C SER A 126 -10.55 -8.56 -8.05
N GLY A 127 -11.41 -9.57 -7.91
CA GLY A 127 -11.12 -10.96 -8.30
C GLY A 127 -10.20 -11.69 -7.32
N GLU A 128 -9.68 -10.99 -6.30
CA GLU A 128 -8.64 -11.47 -5.40
C GLU A 128 -9.07 -11.48 -3.93
N CYS A 129 -10.37 -11.37 -3.65
CA CYS A 129 -10.90 -11.42 -2.28
C CYS A 129 -10.55 -12.73 -1.54
N GLY A 130 -10.40 -13.84 -2.28
CA GLY A 130 -9.97 -15.13 -1.74
C GLY A 130 -8.50 -15.16 -1.30
N SER A 131 -7.70 -14.19 -1.73
CA SER A 131 -6.26 -14.10 -1.46
C SER A 131 -5.95 -13.33 -0.16
N ASN A 132 -6.96 -12.77 0.53
CA ASN A 132 -6.79 -12.08 1.80
C ASN A 132 -6.36 -13.04 2.92
N LEU A 133 -5.25 -12.76 3.60
CA LEU A 133 -4.82 -13.51 4.78
C LEU A 133 -5.44 -12.90 6.05
N TRP A 134 -6.60 -13.42 6.46
CA TRP A 134 -7.38 -12.84 7.58
C TRP A 134 -6.66 -12.80 8.93
N SER A 135 -5.67 -13.67 9.16
CA SER A 135 -4.87 -13.63 10.39
C SER A 135 -4.00 -12.36 10.50
N ASN A 136 -3.80 -11.61 9.41
CA ASN A 136 -3.17 -10.30 9.45
C ASN A 136 -3.96 -9.29 10.31
N LEU A 137 -5.29 -9.42 10.39
CA LEU A 137 -6.13 -8.50 11.18
C LEU A 137 -5.79 -8.53 12.68
N GLU A 138 -5.28 -9.67 13.18
CA GLU A 138 -4.86 -9.85 14.57
C GLU A 138 -3.47 -9.26 14.84
N ARG A 139 -2.69 -9.02 13.79
CA ARG A 139 -1.34 -8.47 13.86
C ARG A 139 -1.32 -6.95 13.72
N LEU A 140 -2.41 -6.32 13.29
CA LEU A 140 -2.54 -4.88 13.13
C LEU A 140 -2.32 -4.16 14.46
N ARG A 141 -1.71 -2.98 14.39
CA ARG A 141 -1.49 -2.07 15.53
C ARG A 141 -2.29 -0.79 15.31
N PRO A 142 -2.52 0.03 16.36
CA PRO A 142 -3.26 1.29 16.23
C PRO A 142 -2.71 2.27 15.20
N ARG A 143 -1.42 2.15 14.86
CA ARG A 143 -0.76 2.97 13.85
C ARG A 143 -0.73 2.35 12.46
N ASP A 144 -1.20 1.13 12.25
CA ASP A 144 -1.30 0.60 10.89
C ASP A 144 -2.56 1.12 10.23
N GLU A 145 -2.80 0.76 8.97
CA GLU A 145 -3.95 1.21 8.21
C GLU A 145 -4.53 0.04 7.41
N LEU A 146 -5.85 -0.01 7.33
CA LEU A 146 -6.53 -0.90 6.39
C LEU A 146 -7.07 -0.07 5.24
N LYS A 147 -6.78 -0.47 4.01
CA LYS A 147 -7.22 0.22 2.80
C LYS A 147 -8.16 -0.68 2.00
N PHE A 148 -9.29 -0.14 1.58
CA PHE A 148 -10.27 -0.80 0.73
C PHE A 148 -10.42 0.02 -0.56
N VAL A 149 -10.11 -0.58 -1.70
CA VAL A 149 -10.34 -0.01 -3.02
C VAL A 149 -11.62 -0.63 -3.57
N LEU A 150 -12.66 0.19 -3.74
CA LEU A 150 -14.02 -0.25 -4.06
C LEU A 150 -14.31 -0.03 -5.56
N ALA A 151 -14.73 -1.08 -6.26
CA ALA A 151 -15.09 -0.97 -7.68
C ALA A 151 -16.53 -0.50 -7.90
N ASP A 152 -17.45 -0.88 -7.01
CA ASP A 152 -18.87 -0.66 -7.20
C ASP A 152 -19.65 -0.59 -5.87
N GLY A 153 -20.99 -0.60 -5.99
CA GLY A 153 -21.88 -0.54 -4.86
C GLY A 153 -21.85 -1.78 -3.96
N ALA A 154 -21.58 -2.96 -4.53
CA ALA A 154 -21.52 -4.23 -3.81
C ALA A 154 -20.23 -4.33 -2.99
N ASP A 155 -19.11 -3.88 -3.54
CA ASP A 155 -17.84 -3.76 -2.81
C ASP A 155 -17.99 -2.87 -1.58
N TYR A 156 -18.70 -1.74 -1.70
CA TYR A 156 -18.98 -0.87 -0.55
C TYR A 156 -19.80 -1.58 0.53
N GLU A 157 -20.88 -2.26 0.16
CA GLU A 157 -21.76 -2.95 1.13
C GLU A 157 -20.97 -4.02 1.88
N TRP A 158 -20.20 -4.81 1.12
CA TRP A 158 -19.31 -5.82 1.67
C TRP A 158 -18.26 -5.22 2.62
N ALA A 159 -17.59 -4.14 2.21
CA ALA A 159 -16.55 -3.50 3.03
C ALA A 159 -17.15 -2.87 4.30
N ARG A 160 -18.30 -2.19 4.18
CA ARG A 160 -19.03 -1.61 5.30
C ARG A 160 -19.40 -2.66 6.34
N ASP A 161 -19.97 -3.78 5.89
CA ASP A 161 -20.42 -4.86 6.76
C ASP A 161 -19.21 -5.50 7.46
N LEU A 162 -18.12 -5.74 6.73
CA LEU A 162 -16.86 -6.23 7.30
C LEU A 162 -16.27 -5.29 8.37
N VAL A 163 -16.27 -3.98 8.10
CA VAL A 163 -15.80 -2.96 9.05
C VAL A 163 -16.60 -3.00 10.36
N ARG A 164 -17.93 -3.14 10.26
CA ARG A 164 -18.82 -3.20 11.42
C ARG A 164 -18.67 -4.52 12.18
N GLU A 165 -18.77 -5.65 11.49
CA GLU A 165 -18.73 -6.99 12.08
C GLU A 165 -17.41 -7.27 12.81
N ARG A 166 -16.29 -6.84 12.22
CA ARG A 166 -14.95 -7.06 12.79
C ARG A 166 -14.42 -5.90 13.61
N ARG A 167 -15.22 -4.83 13.76
CA ARG A 167 -14.90 -3.61 14.53
C ARG A 167 -13.54 -3.03 14.09
N LEU A 168 -13.31 -2.97 12.78
CA LEU A 168 -11.98 -2.68 12.21
C LEU A 168 -11.49 -1.28 12.59
N ALA A 169 -12.38 -0.29 12.61
CA ALA A 169 -12.05 1.08 12.99
C ALA A 169 -11.63 1.25 14.46
N GLU A 170 -11.91 0.27 15.32
CA GLU A 170 -11.41 0.25 16.71
C GLU A 170 -9.98 -0.27 16.81
N ARG A 171 -9.49 -0.95 15.76
CA ARG A 171 -8.13 -1.51 15.71
C ARG A 171 -7.12 -0.53 15.13
N CYS A 172 -7.51 0.14 14.04
CA CYS A 172 -6.66 1.05 13.28
C CYS A 172 -7.50 1.96 12.38
N PRO A 173 -6.94 3.04 11.83
CA PRO A 173 -7.53 3.76 10.71
C PRO A 173 -7.97 2.82 9.57
N VAL A 174 -9.18 3.05 9.07
CA VAL A 174 -9.74 2.35 7.91
C VAL A 174 -9.98 3.37 6.80
N LEU A 175 -9.51 3.07 5.60
CA LEU A 175 -9.52 3.96 4.45
C LEU A 175 -10.36 3.35 3.33
N PHE A 176 -11.29 4.12 2.78
CA PHE A 176 -12.05 3.74 1.59
C PHE A 176 -11.62 4.64 0.43
N SER A 177 -11.26 4.03 -0.69
CA SER A 177 -11.04 4.69 -1.97
C SER A 177 -11.85 3.98 -3.06
N VAL A 178 -11.93 4.61 -4.22
CA VAL A 178 -12.59 4.04 -5.40
C VAL A 178 -11.55 3.62 -6.43
N VAL A 179 -11.89 2.61 -7.23
CA VAL A 179 -11.15 2.34 -8.47
C VAL A 179 -11.20 3.58 -9.35
N HIS A 180 -10.05 4.01 -9.88
CA HIS A 180 -9.99 5.16 -10.78
C HIS A 180 -10.87 4.94 -12.02
N GLY A 181 -11.73 5.91 -12.34
CA GLY A 181 -12.69 5.80 -13.44
C GLY A 181 -13.90 4.88 -13.17
N GLY A 182 -14.02 4.36 -11.93
CA GLY A 182 -15.16 3.56 -11.48
C GLY A 182 -16.24 4.41 -10.81
N VAL A 183 -16.54 4.11 -9.53
CA VAL A 183 -17.49 4.90 -8.72
C VAL A 183 -16.98 6.32 -8.52
N GLU A 184 -17.86 7.32 -8.71
CA GLU A 184 -17.54 8.71 -8.41
C GLU A 184 -17.20 8.90 -6.92
N PRO A 185 -16.09 9.56 -6.57
CA PRO A 185 -15.71 9.77 -5.16
C PRO A 185 -16.80 10.45 -4.32
N ALA A 186 -17.59 11.35 -4.93
CA ALA A 186 -18.72 11.99 -4.28
C ALA A 186 -19.79 10.97 -3.83
N ALA A 187 -20.11 9.99 -4.68
CA ALA A 187 -21.08 8.94 -4.36
C ALA A 187 -20.59 8.06 -3.20
N LEU A 188 -19.28 7.73 -3.16
CA LEU A 188 -18.69 7.02 -2.02
C LEU A 188 -18.81 7.85 -0.73
N ALA A 189 -18.47 9.14 -0.78
CA ALA A 189 -18.52 10.03 0.36
C ALA A 189 -19.95 10.15 0.92
N GLU A 190 -20.94 10.36 0.05
CA GLU A 190 -22.36 10.43 0.44
C GLU A 190 -22.83 9.17 1.15
N ARG A 191 -22.46 7.98 0.65
CA ARG A 191 -22.80 6.71 1.30
C ARG A 191 -22.14 6.58 2.66
N VAL A 192 -20.84 6.85 2.77
CA VAL A 192 -20.11 6.82 4.06
C VAL A 192 -20.74 7.76 5.08
N LEU A 193 -21.12 8.98 4.68
CA LEU A 193 -21.77 9.96 5.55
C LEU A 193 -23.18 9.49 5.97
N ALA A 194 -23.97 8.95 5.05
CA ALA A 194 -25.30 8.42 5.34
C ALA A 194 -25.25 7.25 6.34
N ASP A 195 -24.31 6.33 6.16
CA ASP A 195 -24.10 5.17 7.03
C ASP A 195 -23.34 5.48 8.32
N ARG A 196 -22.87 6.74 8.48
CA ARG A 196 -22.03 7.20 9.61
C ARG A 196 -20.85 6.26 9.87
N LEU A 197 -20.25 5.77 8.80
CA LEU A 197 -19.20 4.76 8.90
C LEU A 197 -17.90 5.41 9.38
N PRO A 198 -17.20 4.89 10.41
CA PRO A 198 -16.00 5.49 10.97
C PRO A 198 -14.77 5.17 10.11
N VAL A 199 -14.77 5.66 8.87
CA VAL A 199 -13.70 5.47 7.88
C VAL A 199 -13.25 6.81 7.32
N ARG A 200 -12.02 6.85 6.80
CA ARG A 200 -11.54 7.96 5.99
C ARG A 200 -11.83 7.67 4.53
N VAL A 201 -12.57 8.57 3.86
CA VAL A 201 -12.69 8.54 2.40
C VAL A 201 -11.49 9.26 1.80
N GLN A 202 -10.84 8.66 0.81
CA GLN A 202 -9.71 9.23 0.11
C GLN A 202 -9.84 9.04 -1.41
N VAL A 203 -9.23 9.95 -2.16
CA VAL A 203 -9.02 9.85 -3.60
C VAL A 203 -7.54 9.57 -3.87
N GLN A 204 -7.20 8.98 -5.02
CA GLN A 204 -5.81 8.76 -5.42
C GLN A 204 -5.20 10.10 -5.87
N LEU A 205 -4.62 10.86 -4.93
CA LEU A 205 -4.19 12.25 -5.15
C LEU A 205 -3.21 12.37 -6.32
N HIS A 206 -2.29 11.41 -6.45
CA HIS A 206 -1.29 11.40 -7.52
C HIS A 206 -1.92 11.38 -8.92
N LYS A 207 -3.02 10.64 -9.11
CA LYS A 207 -3.76 10.60 -10.38
C LYS A 207 -4.43 11.93 -10.72
N LEU A 208 -4.84 12.70 -9.70
CA LEU A 208 -5.43 14.03 -9.88
C LEU A 208 -4.37 15.08 -10.21
N VAL A 209 -3.19 15.01 -9.60
CA VAL A 209 -2.12 16.00 -9.77
C VAL A 209 -1.36 15.79 -11.09
N TRP A 210 -1.00 14.56 -11.43
CA TRP A 210 -0.14 14.26 -12.57
C TRP A 210 -0.82 13.49 -13.71
N GLY A 211 -2.06 13.04 -13.51
CA GLY A 211 -2.80 12.18 -14.44
C GLY A 211 -2.57 10.69 -14.18
N ALA A 212 -3.60 9.87 -14.42
CA ALA A 212 -3.61 8.45 -14.07
C ALA A 212 -2.58 7.59 -14.82
N GLU A 213 -2.15 8.01 -16.01
CA GLU A 213 -1.22 7.26 -16.86
C GLU A 213 0.26 7.63 -16.61
N ARG A 214 0.52 8.61 -15.74
CA ARG A 214 1.87 9.09 -15.49
C ARG A 214 2.57 8.14 -14.51
N ARG A 215 3.74 7.61 -14.92
CA ARG A 215 4.63 6.79 -14.08
C ARG A 215 5.69 7.66 -13.38
N GLY A 216 6.26 7.14 -12.29
CA GLY A 216 7.32 7.80 -11.52
C GLY A 216 6.90 9.14 -10.91
N VAL A 217 5.62 9.24 -10.51
CA VAL A 217 4.99 10.40 -9.88
C VAL A 217 3.98 9.95 -8.83
#